data_AF-A0A6J6AGU2-F1
#
_entry.id   AF-A0A6J6AGU2-F1
#
_cell.length_a   1.000
_cell.length_b   1.000
_cell.length_c   1.000
_cell.angle_alpha   90.00
_cell.angle_beta   90.00
_cell.angle_gamma   90.00
#
_symmetry.space_group_name_H-M   'P 1'
#
loop_
_entity.id
_entity.type
_entity.pdbx_description
1 polymer ?
#
loop_
_entity_poly.entity_id
_entity_poly.type
_entity_poly.pdbx_seq_one_letter_code
_entity_poly.pdbx_strand_id
1 'polypeptide(L)'
;MEERDRNGPYDSFHDFARRAPEQALNKRAVESLIKAGAFDSFGHPRRGLLMVFESIIDSAIVSRREEEKGVMSLFGEMEDASVTGWSAEVAIPDMQFAKPDQLRHEKEMLGLYISDHPLRGVEHALRRLVSSSIQELESREAGMATIGGVMSGLNRRFTKKGDQMATFVLEDMDAAVEVTVFAKVLAEYGHLLSDDLVVTVTGRLNKRDDSPPSFSAQRISVPENLGDRVPEVELSLPAGFTADKLERLKAIIAEFPGTSPCKVKLVGGKVFDLGASGLVDFEKAMGPLRVTFGSNAVKII
;
A
#
# COMPACT_ATOMS: atom_id res chain seq x y z
N MET A 1 -18.20 20.19 12.46
CA MET A 1 -18.41 19.41 13.69
C MET A 1 -19.58 19.99 14.47
N GLU A 2 -19.55 21.28 14.83
CA GLU A 2 -20.67 21.96 15.55
C GLU A 2 -22.08 21.66 15.03
N GLU A 3 -22.28 21.72 13.70
CA GLU A 3 -23.57 21.44 13.08
C GLU A 3 -24.06 20.00 13.34
N ARG A 4 -23.17 19.04 13.18
CA ARG A 4 -23.45 17.62 13.45
C ARG A 4 -23.69 17.38 14.95
N ASP A 5 -22.96 18.06 15.81
CA ASP A 5 -23.08 17.86 17.26
C ASP A 5 -24.41 18.43 17.80
N ARG A 6 -24.97 19.46 17.16
CA ARG A 6 -26.29 20.02 17.49
C ARG A 6 -27.46 19.25 16.87
N ASN A 7 -27.34 18.86 15.61
CA ASN A 7 -28.46 18.35 14.81
C ASN A 7 -28.34 16.86 14.48
N GLY A 8 -27.34 16.16 15.04
CA GLY A 8 -27.09 14.74 14.81
C GLY A 8 -26.22 14.45 13.57
N PRO A 9 -25.90 13.16 13.31
CA PRO A 9 -25.15 12.74 12.13
C PRO A 9 -25.83 13.21 10.83
N TYR A 10 -25.04 13.27 9.76
CA TYR A 10 -25.59 13.46 8.42
C TYR A 10 -26.01 12.10 7.88
N ASP A 11 -27.19 12.03 7.25
CA ASP A 11 -27.75 10.76 6.75
C ASP A 11 -27.32 10.46 5.31
N SER A 12 -27.02 11.51 4.52
CA SER A 12 -26.60 11.39 3.13
C SER A 12 -25.77 12.59 2.69
N PHE A 13 -25.21 12.53 1.48
CA PHE A 13 -24.52 13.69 0.90
C PHE A 13 -25.49 14.86 0.63
N HIS A 14 -26.74 14.57 0.24
CA HIS A 14 -27.77 15.59 0.07
C HIS A 14 -28.14 16.25 1.41
N ASP A 15 -28.18 15.48 2.50
CA ASP A 15 -28.40 16.02 3.84
C ASP A 15 -27.22 16.90 4.29
N PHE A 16 -25.99 16.45 4.06
CA PHE A 16 -24.79 17.28 4.27
C PHE A 16 -24.86 18.59 3.49
N ALA A 17 -25.18 18.55 2.20
CA ALA A 17 -25.29 19.75 1.35
C ALA A 17 -26.36 20.73 1.83
N ARG A 18 -27.49 20.23 2.37
CA ARG A 18 -28.60 21.05 2.89
C ARG A 18 -28.33 21.64 4.26
N ARG A 19 -27.65 20.91 5.16
CA ARG A 19 -27.46 21.33 6.56
C ARG A 19 -26.13 22.03 6.81
N ALA A 20 -25.06 21.66 6.10
CA ALA A 20 -23.74 22.21 6.38
C ALA A 20 -23.71 23.73 6.12
N PRO A 21 -22.98 24.50 6.95
CA PRO A 21 -22.83 25.94 6.74
C PRO A 21 -22.15 26.20 5.40
N GLU A 22 -22.49 27.32 4.71
CA GLU A 22 -21.96 27.61 3.37
C GLU A 22 -20.43 27.61 3.30
N GLN A 23 -19.76 28.02 4.38
CA GLN A 23 -18.30 28.01 4.51
C GLN A 23 -17.71 26.59 4.37
N ALA A 24 -18.46 25.56 4.79
CA ALA A 24 -18.09 24.16 4.66
C ALA A 24 -18.40 23.57 3.27
N LEU A 25 -19.21 24.26 2.45
CA LEU A 25 -19.59 23.86 1.10
C LEU A 25 -18.63 24.41 0.02
N ASN A 26 -17.41 24.78 0.40
CA ASN A 26 -16.37 25.15 -0.57
C ASN A 26 -16.09 23.95 -1.49
N LYS A 27 -16.39 24.10 -2.79
CA LYS A 27 -16.28 23.01 -3.78
C LYS A 27 -14.91 22.32 -3.77
N ARG A 28 -13.81 23.08 -3.64
CA ARG A 28 -12.45 22.51 -3.57
C ARG A 28 -12.24 21.70 -2.29
N ALA A 29 -12.73 22.19 -1.15
CA ALA A 29 -12.62 21.47 0.12
C ALA A 29 -13.48 20.20 0.12
N VAL A 30 -14.70 20.28 -0.41
CA VAL A 30 -15.60 19.13 -0.53
C VAL A 30 -15.04 18.08 -1.49
N GLU A 31 -14.45 18.49 -2.61
CA GLU A 31 -13.75 17.59 -3.53
C GLU A 31 -12.64 16.80 -2.81
N SER A 32 -11.81 17.49 -2.01
CA SER A 32 -10.78 16.85 -1.19
C SER A 32 -11.36 15.89 -0.14
N LEU A 33 -12.47 16.26 0.50
CA LEU A 33 -13.17 15.39 1.47
C LEU A 33 -13.73 14.12 0.81
N ILE A 34 -14.28 14.23 -0.41
CA ILE A 34 -14.75 13.08 -1.17
C ILE A 34 -13.56 12.17 -1.51
N LYS A 35 -12.47 12.72 -2.04
CA LYS A 35 -11.26 11.95 -2.38
C LYS A 35 -10.65 11.27 -1.16
N ALA A 36 -10.66 11.93 0.00
CA ALA A 36 -10.24 11.41 1.29
C ALA A 36 -11.16 10.32 1.88
N GLY A 37 -12.37 10.14 1.35
CA GLY A 37 -13.33 9.15 1.84
C GLY A 37 -14.17 9.59 3.03
N ALA A 38 -14.26 10.89 3.31
CA ALA A 38 -15.07 11.42 4.42
C ALA A 38 -16.57 11.08 4.30
N PHE A 39 -17.03 10.77 3.08
CA PHE A 39 -18.43 10.47 2.76
C PHE A 39 -18.69 8.98 2.44
N ASP A 40 -17.71 8.09 2.63
CA ASP A 40 -17.85 6.66 2.28
C ASP A 40 -18.96 5.96 3.09
N SER A 41 -19.24 6.45 4.30
CA SER A 41 -20.32 5.94 5.15
C SER A 41 -21.72 6.12 4.56
N PHE A 42 -21.89 7.01 3.57
CA PHE A 42 -23.14 7.19 2.85
C PHE A 42 -23.37 6.14 1.75
N GLY A 43 -22.40 5.26 1.51
CA GLY A 43 -22.54 4.14 0.57
C GLY A 43 -22.44 4.50 -0.90
N HIS A 44 -22.02 5.73 -1.24
CA HIS A 44 -21.83 6.15 -2.63
C HIS A 44 -20.38 5.95 -3.10
N PRO A 45 -20.17 5.48 -4.34
CA PRO A 45 -18.85 5.47 -4.96
C PRO A 45 -18.27 6.89 -5.05
N ARG A 46 -17.02 7.07 -4.59
CA ARG A 46 -16.35 8.38 -4.62
C ARG A 46 -16.31 8.99 -6.02
N ARG A 47 -16.10 8.19 -7.08
CA ARG A 47 -16.09 8.67 -8.46
C ARG A 47 -17.47 9.14 -8.91
N GLY A 48 -18.50 8.34 -8.64
CA GLY A 48 -19.89 8.75 -8.88
C GLY A 48 -20.22 10.07 -8.20
N LEU A 49 -19.87 10.19 -6.91
CA LEU A 49 -20.11 11.41 -6.14
C LEU A 49 -19.35 12.63 -6.70
N LEU A 50 -18.09 12.46 -7.10
CA LEU A 50 -17.29 13.52 -7.74
C LEU A 50 -17.88 14.03 -9.06
N MET A 51 -18.71 13.24 -9.75
CA MET A 51 -19.36 13.68 -10.98
C MET A 51 -20.51 14.65 -10.73
N VAL A 52 -21.14 14.60 -9.55
CA VAL A 52 -22.40 15.30 -9.28
C VAL A 52 -22.38 16.19 -8.03
N PHE A 53 -21.31 16.15 -7.21
CA PHE A 53 -21.29 16.89 -5.95
C PHE A 53 -21.49 18.39 -6.12
N GLU A 54 -20.96 18.99 -7.20
CA GLU A 54 -21.13 20.42 -7.47
C GLU A 54 -22.59 20.78 -7.73
N SER A 55 -23.30 19.99 -8.52
CA SER A 55 -24.71 20.26 -8.83
C SER A 55 -25.60 20.04 -7.61
N ILE A 56 -25.26 19.09 -6.74
CA ILE A 56 -25.94 18.86 -5.46
C ILE A 56 -25.75 20.07 -4.53
N ILE A 57 -24.52 20.59 -4.40
CA ILE A 57 -24.22 21.77 -3.59
C ILE A 57 -24.96 23.01 -4.14
N ASP A 58 -24.88 23.25 -5.45
CA ASP A 58 -25.50 24.40 -6.08
C ASP A 58 -27.03 24.38 -5.89
N SER A 59 -27.65 23.20 -6.02
CA SER A 59 -29.09 23.01 -5.77
C SER A 59 -29.47 23.28 -4.30
N ALA A 60 -28.65 22.82 -3.35
CA ALA A 60 -28.90 23.05 -1.92
C ALA A 60 -28.79 24.54 -1.55
N ILE A 61 -27.82 25.27 -2.12
CA ILE A 61 -27.67 26.71 -1.90
C ILE A 61 -28.87 27.49 -2.46
N VAL A 62 -29.36 27.12 -3.66
CA VAL A 62 -30.54 27.75 -4.25
C VAL A 62 -31.76 27.52 -3.37
N SER A 63 -32.02 26.27 -2.97
CA SER A 63 -33.16 25.91 -2.12
C SER A 63 -33.12 26.66 -0.77
N ARG A 64 -31.96 26.75 -0.11
CA ARG A 64 -31.82 27.51 1.14
C ARG A 64 -32.16 28.99 0.97
N ARG A 65 -31.71 29.61 -0.13
CA ARG A 65 -32.01 31.03 -0.41
C ARG A 65 -33.50 31.27 -0.70
N GLU A 66 -34.20 30.30 -1.26
CA GLU A 66 -35.64 30.38 -1.48
C GLU A 66 -36.41 30.27 -0.16
N GLU A 67 -36.01 29.36 0.73
CA GLU A 67 -36.54 29.23 2.09
C GLU A 67 -36.32 30.51 2.92
N GLU A 68 -35.12 31.07 2.89
CA GLU A 68 -34.76 32.32 3.60
C GLU A 68 -35.56 33.53 3.12
N LYS A 69 -35.92 33.55 1.83
CA LYS A 69 -36.77 34.60 1.24
C LYS A 69 -38.25 34.47 1.63
N GLY A 70 -38.60 33.46 2.44
CA GLY A 70 -39.98 33.20 2.83
C GLY A 70 -40.84 32.70 1.67
N VAL A 71 -40.22 32.18 0.60
CA VAL A 71 -40.93 31.41 -0.42
C VAL A 71 -41.17 30.02 0.17
N MET A 72 -41.99 29.94 1.21
CA MET A 72 -42.72 28.70 1.47
C MET A 72 -43.61 28.51 0.25
N SER A 73 -43.41 27.42 -0.48
CA SER A 73 -44.25 27.09 -1.62
C SER A 73 -45.72 27.25 -1.23
N LEU A 74 -46.37 28.27 -1.77
CA LEU A 74 -47.81 28.55 -1.62
C LEU A 74 -48.69 27.44 -2.26
N PHE A 75 -48.05 26.33 -2.66
CA PHE A 75 -48.64 25.11 -3.21
C PHE A 75 -48.54 23.91 -2.25
N GLY A 76 -47.84 24.02 -1.11
CA GLY A 76 -47.68 22.91 -0.15
C GLY A 76 -48.97 22.51 0.59
N GLU A 77 -49.98 23.37 0.64
CA GLU A 77 -51.25 23.09 1.34
C GLU A 77 -52.39 22.62 0.40
N MET A 78 -52.18 22.51 -0.92
CA MET A 78 -53.27 22.18 -1.86
C MET A 78 -53.02 20.94 -2.74
N GLU A 79 -52.00 20.11 -2.43
CA GLU A 79 -51.77 18.84 -3.12
C GLU A 79 -51.99 17.64 -2.20
N ASP A 80 -53.21 17.49 -1.71
CA ASP A 80 -53.77 16.20 -1.32
C ASP A 80 -54.52 15.61 -2.53
N ALA A 81 -53.80 15.34 -3.64
CA ALA A 81 -54.20 14.46 -4.76
C ALA A 81 -53.30 14.60 -6.02
N SER A 82 -51.99 14.33 -5.93
CA SER A 82 -51.21 13.64 -6.99
C SER A 82 -49.71 13.72 -6.74
N VAL A 83 -49.13 12.56 -6.44
CA VAL A 83 -47.77 12.09 -6.75
C VAL A 83 -46.84 13.06 -7.54
N THR A 84 -45.66 13.31 -6.95
CA THR A 84 -44.40 13.91 -7.46
C THR A 84 -44.27 15.44 -7.61
N GLY A 85 -44.08 16.14 -6.49
CA GLY A 85 -43.56 17.52 -6.43
C GLY A 85 -42.26 17.69 -5.63
N TRP A 86 -41.57 16.60 -5.26
CA TRP A 86 -40.24 16.68 -4.64
C TRP A 86 -39.20 16.88 -5.73
N SER A 87 -38.38 17.91 -5.62
CA SER A 87 -37.17 18.09 -6.42
C SER A 87 -36.42 16.77 -6.49
N ALA A 88 -36.38 16.13 -7.67
CA ALA A 88 -35.72 14.84 -7.82
C ALA A 88 -34.26 15.02 -7.40
N GLU A 89 -33.88 14.38 -6.28
CA GLU A 89 -32.49 14.40 -5.82
C GLU A 89 -31.60 13.93 -6.96
N VAL A 90 -30.52 14.67 -7.22
CA VAL A 90 -29.57 14.34 -8.28
C VAL A 90 -29.00 12.95 -8.00
N ALA A 91 -29.34 11.98 -8.85
CA ALA A 91 -28.89 10.61 -8.69
C ALA A 91 -27.36 10.53 -8.78
N ILE A 92 -26.74 9.93 -7.77
CA ILE A 92 -25.29 9.68 -7.75
C ILE A 92 -25.01 8.40 -8.55
N PRO A 93 -24.24 8.46 -9.67
CA PRO A 93 -23.96 7.28 -10.48
C PRO A 93 -23.19 6.21 -9.70
N ASP A 94 -23.52 4.93 -9.91
CA ASP A 94 -22.74 3.82 -9.37
C ASP A 94 -21.48 3.57 -10.22
N MET A 95 -20.50 4.46 -10.10
CA MET A 95 -19.25 4.39 -10.87
C MET A 95 -18.05 4.41 -9.93
N GLN A 96 -17.23 3.36 -10.00
CA GLN A 96 -16.04 3.19 -9.17
C GLN A 96 -14.78 3.70 -9.88
N PHE A 97 -13.80 4.15 -9.09
CA PHE A 97 -12.44 4.34 -9.58
C PHE A 97 -11.79 2.99 -9.89
N ALA A 98 -10.84 2.99 -10.83
CA ALA A 98 -9.88 1.91 -10.86
C ALA A 98 -9.07 1.93 -9.55
N LYS A 99 -8.74 0.76 -9.01
CA LYS A 99 -8.06 0.64 -7.71
C LYS A 99 -6.81 1.53 -7.59
N PRO A 100 -5.91 1.63 -8.61
CA PRO A 100 -4.74 2.50 -8.53
C PRO A 100 -5.10 3.99 -8.39
N ASP A 101 -6.15 4.45 -9.08
CA ASP A 101 -6.58 5.86 -9.00
C ASP A 101 -7.14 6.19 -7.61
N GLN A 102 -7.88 5.26 -7.00
CA GLN A 102 -8.40 5.43 -5.65
C GLN A 102 -7.27 5.55 -4.62
N LEU A 103 -6.26 4.68 -4.72
CA LEU A 103 -5.10 4.71 -3.83
C LEU A 103 -4.28 5.99 -3.99
N ARG A 104 -4.12 6.47 -5.23
CA ARG A 104 -3.49 7.77 -5.50
C ARG A 104 -4.22 8.91 -4.80
N HIS A 105 -5.55 8.94 -4.85
CA HIS A 105 -6.34 9.95 -4.15
C HIS A 105 -6.21 9.87 -2.63
N GLU A 106 -6.14 8.67 -2.05
CA GLU A 106 -5.89 8.51 -0.61
C GLU A 106 -4.52 9.05 -0.22
N LYS A 107 -3.47 8.69 -0.96
CA LYS A 107 -2.12 9.19 -0.70
C LYS A 107 -2.03 10.70 -0.85
N GLU A 108 -2.66 11.26 -1.89
CA GLU A 108 -2.66 12.71 -2.14
C GLU A 108 -3.38 13.49 -1.04
N MET A 109 -4.54 13.00 -0.57
CA MET A 109 -5.36 13.73 0.41
C MET A 109 -4.95 13.48 1.87
N LEU A 110 -4.43 12.30 2.17
CA LEU A 110 -4.20 11.84 3.54
C LEU A 110 -2.71 11.60 3.83
N GLY A 111 -1.85 11.59 2.81
CA GLY A 111 -0.42 11.30 2.95
C GLY A 111 -0.11 9.81 3.15
N LEU A 112 -1.12 8.94 3.22
CA LEU A 112 -0.99 7.51 3.50
C LEU A 112 -2.07 6.70 2.79
N TYR A 113 -1.79 5.41 2.59
CA TYR A 113 -2.71 4.44 2.00
C TYR A 113 -3.62 3.85 3.09
N ILE A 114 -4.94 4.07 3.01
CA ILE A 114 -5.89 3.58 4.04
C ILE A 114 -6.53 2.27 3.59
N SER A 115 -7.01 2.22 2.36
CA SER A 115 -7.81 1.09 1.88
C SER A 115 -6.94 -0.10 1.49
N ASP A 116 -5.76 0.16 0.92
CA ASP A 116 -4.86 -0.89 0.41
C ASP A 116 -3.44 -0.37 0.25
N HIS A 117 -2.46 -1.18 0.65
CA HIS A 117 -1.04 -0.85 0.51
C HIS A 117 -0.49 -1.43 -0.80
N PRO A 118 0.40 -0.75 -1.55
CA PRO A 118 0.96 -1.28 -2.80
C PRO A 118 1.77 -2.58 -2.63
N LEU A 119 2.20 -2.89 -1.41
CA LEU A 119 2.86 -4.17 -1.09
C LEU A 119 1.87 -5.32 -0.80
N ARG A 120 0.56 -5.06 -0.76
CA ARG A 120 -0.42 -6.10 -0.48
C ARG A 120 -0.38 -7.19 -1.54
N GLY A 121 -0.20 -8.44 -1.09
CA GLY A 121 -0.10 -9.62 -1.95
C GLY A 121 1.31 -9.94 -2.45
N VAL A 122 2.30 -9.06 -2.23
CA VAL A 122 3.70 -9.27 -2.63
C VAL A 122 4.68 -9.24 -1.44
N GLU A 123 4.16 -9.20 -0.21
CA GLU A 123 4.94 -9.05 1.02
C GLU A 123 5.95 -10.19 1.18
N HIS A 124 5.50 -11.42 0.94
CA HIS A 124 6.36 -12.60 1.05
C HIS A 124 7.46 -12.63 0.00
N ALA A 125 7.15 -12.20 -1.24
CA ALA A 125 8.13 -12.11 -2.31
C ALA A 125 9.18 -11.05 -1.99
N LEU A 126 8.75 -9.87 -1.55
CA LEU A 126 9.63 -8.78 -1.15
C LEU A 126 10.48 -9.15 0.08
N ARG A 127 9.90 -9.82 1.08
CA ARG A 127 10.64 -10.24 2.30
C ARG A 127 11.83 -11.14 1.98
N ARG A 128 11.79 -11.91 0.89
CA ARG A 128 12.90 -12.78 0.45
C ARG A 128 14.05 -12.02 -0.20
N LEU A 129 13.81 -10.78 -0.64
CA LEU A 129 14.80 -9.93 -1.31
C LEU A 129 15.51 -8.96 -0.36
N VAL A 130 15.05 -8.87 0.89
CA VAL A 130 15.53 -7.93 1.89
C VAL A 130 16.20 -8.68 3.04
N SER A 131 17.19 -8.05 3.66
CA SER A 131 17.87 -8.58 4.84
C SER A 131 17.33 -8.01 6.15
N SER A 132 16.50 -6.96 6.09
CA SER A 132 15.77 -6.40 7.25
C SER A 132 14.49 -5.71 6.80
N SER A 133 13.50 -5.67 7.69
CA SER A 133 12.36 -4.75 7.56
C SER A 133 12.81 -3.35 7.96
N ILE A 134 12.01 -2.34 7.63
CA ILE A 134 12.32 -0.97 7.97
C ILE A 134 12.20 -0.77 9.48
N GLN A 135 11.21 -1.41 10.13
CA GLN A 135 11.06 -1.40 11.58
C GLN A 135 12.29 -1.98 12.31
N GLU A 136 12.88 -3.07 11.80
CA GLU A 136 14.05 -3.72 12.39
C GLU A 136 15.30 -2.81 12.41
N LEU A 137 15.34 -1.75 11.59
CA LEU A 137 16.46 -0.80 11.52
C LEU A 137 16.66 -0.03 12.84
N GLU A 138 15.59 0.19 13.61
CA GLU A 138 15.69 0.88 14.90
C GLU A 138 16.53 0.12 15.91
N SER A 139 16.48 -1.22 15.92
CA SER A 139 17.28 -2.07 16.81
C SER A 139 18.59 -2.56 16.18
N ARG A 140 18.76 -2.46 14.86
CA ARG A 140 19.93 -2.98 14.15
C ARG A 140 21.18 -2.12 14.33
N GLU A 141 22.37 -2.73 14.39
CA GLU A 141 23.62 -1.97 14.38
C GLU A 141 23.85 -1.25 13.04
N ALA A 142 24.61 -0.14 13.08
CA ALA A 142 24.98 0.57 11.86
C ALA A 142 25.81 -0.32 10.93
N GLY A 143 25.49 -0.34 9.64
CA GLY A 143 26.14 -1.24 8.70
C GLY A 143 25.39 -1.43 7.40
N MET A 144 25.79 -2.44 6.64
CA MET A 144 25.13 -2.79 5.38
C MET A 144 23.82 -3.55 5.64
N ALA A 145 22.78 -3.16 4.91
CA ALA A 145 21.52 -3.87 4.87
C ALA A 145 20.88 -3.74 3.47
N THR A 146 19.87 -4.58 3.23
CA THR A 146 18.98 -4.47 2.08
C THR A 146 17.57 -4.36 2.64
N ILE A 147 16.89 -3.28 2.29
CA ILE A 147 15.51 -3.00 2.68
C ILE A 147 14.66 -2.88 1.42
N GLY A 148 13.35 -2.99 1.56
CA GLY A 148 12.44 -2.96 0.43
C GLY A 148 11.11 -2.36 0.83
N GLY A 149 10.49 -1.66 -0.12
CA GLY A 149 9.26 -0.93 0.14
C GLY A 149 8.83 -0.12 -1.07
N VAL A 150 7.83 0.72 -0.85
CA VAL A 150 7.30 1.65 -1.84
C VAL A 150 8.06 2.98 -1.71
N MET A 151 8.55 3.50 -2.83
CA MET A 151 9.18 4.82 -2.89
C MET A 151 8.12 5.92 -2.88
N SER A 152 8.33 6.95 -2.06
CA SER A 152 7.51 8.17 -2.09
C SER A 152 8.33 9.42 -1.78
N GLY A 153 7.85 10.58 -2.22
CA GLY A 153 8.46 11.87 -1.93
C GLY A 153 9.84 12.07 -2.56
N LEU A 154 10.04 11.55 -3.78
CA LEU A 154 11.30 11.70 -4.51
C LEU A 154 11.65 13.18 -4.75
N ASN A 155 12.72 13.64 -4.12
CA ASN A 155 13.24 15.00 -4.24
C ASN A 155 14.67 14.98 -4.79
N ARG A 156 14.86 15.51 -6.01
CA ARG A 156 16.18 15.68 -6.63
C ARG A 156 16.69 17.09 -6.33
N ARG A 157 17.86 17.18 -5.68
CA ARG A 157 18.46 18.44 -5.25
C ARG A 157 19.97 18.45 -5.46
N PHE A 158 20.58 19.62 -5.30
CA PHE A 158 22.04 19.75 -5.30
C PHE A 158 22.55 19.87 -3.86
N THR A 159 23.68 19.23 -3.59
CA THR A 159 24.41 19.42 -2.34
C THR A 159 25.00 20.83 -2.29
N LYS A 160 25.45 21.29 -1.12
CA LYS A 160 26.20 22.56 -0.99
C LYS A 160 27.45 22.64 -1.87
N LYS A 161 27.98 21.49 -2.31
CA LYS A 161 29.15 21.38 -3.18
C LYS A 161 28.80 21.40 -4.67
N GLY A 162 27.52 21.45 -5.02
CA GLY A 162 27.04 21.43 -6.41
C GLY A 162 26.81 20.05 -6.99
N ASP A 163 27.06 18.97 -6.24
CA ASP A 163 26.79 17.60 -6.71
C ASP A 163 25.29 17.29 -6.64
N GLN A 164 24.75 16.64 -7.68
CA GLN A 164 23.35 16.20 -7.70
C GLN A 164 23.14 15.05 -6.71
N MET A 165 22.04 15.08 -5.97
CA MET A 165 21.61 14.03 -5.05
C MET A 165 20.08 13.87 -5.11
N ALA A 166 19.58 12.74 -4.61
CA ALA A 166 18.15 12.56 -4.39
C ALA A 166 17.87 12.09 -2.96
N THR A 167 16.71 12.46 -2.42
CA THR A 167 16.16 11.91 -1.18
C THR A 167 14.76 11.42 -1.46
N PHE A 168 14.38 10.30 -0.86
CA PHE A 168 13.00 9.79 -0.90
C PHE A 168 12.72 9.04 0.40
N VAL A 169 11.45 8.78 0.67
CA VAL A 169 10.99 7.93 1.78
C VAL A 169 10.70 6.55 1.21
N LEU A 170 11.27 5.52 1.84
CA LEU A 170 10.92 4.13 1.56
C LEU A 170 9.99 3.64 2.67
N GLU A 171 8.84 3.11 2.29
CA GLU A 171 7.77 2.67 3.20
C GLU A 171 7.50 1.16 3.03
N ASP A 172 7.52 0.39 4.12
CA ASP A 172 7.04 -0.99 4.15
C ASP A 172 5.66 -1.06 4.84
N MET A 173 5.20 -2.25 5.22
CA MET A 173 3.88 -2.39 5.86
C MET A 173 3.79 -1.75 7.25
N ASP A 174 4.92 -1.56 7.92
CA ASP A 174 4.98 -1.26 9.35
C ASP A 174 5.75 0.03 9.67
N ALA A 175 6.66 0.47 8.80
CA ALA A 175 7.55 1.60 9.05
C ALA A 175 8.03 2.30 7.75
N ALA A 176 8.62 3.49 7.93
CA ALA A 176 9.21 4.28 6.86
C ALA A 176 10.60 4.81 7.22
N VAL A 177 11.48 4.95 6.23
CA VAL A 177 12.84 5.51 6.42
C VAL A 177 13.23 6.43 5.28
N GLU A 178 13.93 7.52 5.61
CA GLU A 178 14.52 8.40 4.59
C GLU A 178 15.76 7.75 3.97
N VAL A 179 15.74 7.66 2.64
CA VAL A 179 16.84 7.14 1.82
C VAL A 179 17.49 8.29 1.07
N THR A 180 18.80 8.42 1.24
CA THR A 180 19.65 9.35 0.47
C THR A 180 20.40 8.62 -0.64
N VAL A 181 20.31 9.16 -1.86
CA VAL A 181 21.04 8.70 -3.05
C VAL A 181 22.06 9.76 -3.45
N PHE A 182 23.35 9.46 -3.26
CA PHE A 182 24.44 10.36 -3.62
C PHE A 182 24.76 10.30 -5.12
N ALA A 183 25.46 11.31 -5.62
CA ALA A 183 25.72 11.55 -7.05
C ALA A 183 26.11 10.31 -7.86
N LYS A 184 27.07 9.50 -7.37
CA LYS A 184 27.52 8.29 -8.06
C LYS A 184 26.38 7.29 -8.28
N VAL A 185 25.61 7.02 -7.22
CA VAL A 185 24.49 6.07 -7.25
C VAL A 185 23.32 6.66 -8.03
N LEU A 186 23.12 7.98 -7.96
CA LEU A 186 22.09 8.68 -8.72
C LEU A 186 22.37 8.65 -10.24
N ALA A 187 23.63 8.78 -10.66
CA ALA A 187 24.01 8.67 -12.06
C ALA A 187 23.73 7.27 -12.63
N GLU A 188 23.92 6.23 -11.81
CA GLU A 188 23.74 4.83 -12.22
C GLU A 188 22.26 4.40 -12.17
N TYR A 189 21.56 4.65 -11.05
CA TYR A 189 20.21 4.14 -10.80
C TYR A 189 19.11 5.21 -10.91
N GLY A 190 19.45 6.46 -11.25
CA GLY A 190 18.50 7.58 -11.24
C GLY A 190 17.33 7.44 -12.21
N HIS A 191 17.44 6.58 -13.22
CA HIS A 191 16.37 6.24 -14.15
C HIS A 191 15.31 5.30 -13.54
N LEU A 192 15.64 4.61 -12.45
CA LEU A 192 14.72 3.73 -11.71
C LEU A 192 13.93 4.47 -10.62
N LEU A 193 14.30 5.72 -10.32
CA LEU A 193 13.67 6.50 -9.25
C LEU A 193 12.38 7.15 -9.75
N SER A 194 11.25 6.61 -9.31
CA SER A 194 9.91 7.17 -9.46
C SER A 194 9.12 6.91 -8.19
N ASP A 195 8.26 7.85 -7.84
CA ASP A 195 7.26 7.63 -6.79
C ASP A 195 6.35 6.44 -7.17
N ASP A 196 5.81 5.79 -6.15
CA ASP A 196 4.91 4.64 -6.20
C ASP A 196 5.50 3.35 -6.79
N LEU A 197 6.82 3.30 -7.00
CA LEU A 197 7.52 2.06 -7.37
C LEU A 197 7.93 1.25 -6.14
N VAL A 198 7.70 -0.07 -6.22
CA VAL A 198 8.28 -1.03 -5.29
C VAL A 198 9.75 -1.23 -5.64
N VAL A 199 10.64 -0.95 -4.70
CA VAL A 199 12.08 -1.06 -4.88
C VAL A 199 12.73 -1.78 -3.71
N THR A 200 13.86 -2.42 -3.99
CA THR A 200 14.81 -2.85 -2.96
C THR A 200 16.04 -1.95 -2.99
N VAL A 201 16.45 -1.49 -1.81
CA VAL A 201 17.60 -0.60 -1.62
C VAL A 201 18.64 -1.33 -0.79
N THR A 202 19.81 -1.58 -1.37
CA THR A 202 20.99 -2.02 -0.62
C THR A 202 21.86 -0.83 -0.30
N GLY A 203 22.28 -0.70 0.95
CA GLY A 203 22.99 0.48 1.39
C GLY A 203 23.41 0.43 2.84
N ARG A 204 23.85 1.58 3.34
CA ARG A 204 24.37 1.73 4.70
C ARG A 204 23.33 2.40 5.60
N LEU A 205 22.99 1.73 6.69
CA LEU A 205 22.24 2.32 7.81
C LEU A 205 23.15 3.27 8.58
N ASN A 206 22.74 4.53 8.68
CA ASN A 206 23.40 5.54 9.49
C ASN A 206 22.55 5.85 10.72
N LYS A 207 23.14 5.64 11.90
CA LYS A 207 22.57 6.06 13.18
C LYS A 207 23.35 7.24 13.72
N ARG A 208 22.65 8.23 14.24
CA ARG A 208 23.21 9.32 15.04
C ARG A 208 22.36 9.42 16.29
N ASP A 209 22.98 9.74 17.42
CA ASP A 209 22.31 9.68 18.73
C ASP A 209 21.07 10.60 18.84
N ASP A 210 21.00 11.65 18.02
CA ASP A 210 19.99 12.73 18.11
C ASP A 210 19.12 12.88 16.84
N SER A 211 19.12 11.89 15.94
CA SER A 211 18.31 11.95 14.71
C SER A 211 17.74 10.59 14.35
N PRO A 212 16.55 10.53 13.71
CA PRO A 212 16.01 9.28 13.20
C PRO A 212 17.01 8.56 12.28
N PRO A 213 16.99 7.22 12.23
CA PRO A 213 17.87 6.46 11.35
C PRO A 213 17.69 6.92 9.90
N SER A 214 18.81 7.07 9.19
CA SER A 214 18.80 7.40 7.76
C SER A 214 19.55 6.36 6.97
N PHE A 215 19.13 6.13 5.73
CA PHE A 215 19.70 5.09 4.88
C PHE A 215 20.43 5.71 3.69
N SER A 216 21.68 5.31 3.44
CA SER A 216 22.44 5.73 2.26
C SER A 216 22.44 4.64 1.21
N ALA A 217 21.75 4.86 0.09
CA ALA A 217 21.67 3.89 -0.99
C ALA A 217 23.04 3.69 -1.65
N GLN A 218 23.35 2.43 -1.96
CA GLN A 218 24.50 2.02 -2.77
C GLN A 218 24.07 1.29 -4.04
N ARG A 219 22.96 0.53 -3.97
CA ARG A 219 22.33 -0.15 -5.10
C ARG A 219 20.82 -0.10 -4.96
N ILE A 220 20.13 0.16 -6.06
CA ILE A 220 18.67 0.18 -6.12
C ILE A 220 18.25 -0.76 -7.24
N SER A 221 17.25 -1.59 -6.97
CA SER A 221 16.65 -2.47 -7.99
C SER A 221 15.14 -2.44 -7.87
N VAL A 222 14.47 -2.49 -9.01
CA VAL A 222 13.04 -2.75 -9.13
C VAL A 222 12.89 -4.27 -9.23
N PRO A 223 12.32 -4.95 -8.23
CA PRO A 223 12.14 -6.39 -8.32
C PRO A 223 11.13 -6.74 -9.41
N GLU A 224 11.50 -7.66 -10.28
CA GLU A 224 10.60 -8.24 -11.27
C GLU A 224 9.80 -9.40 -10.65
N ASN A 225 8.62 -9.68 -11.18
CA ASN A 225 7.81 -10.86 -10.83
C ASN A 225 7.42 -10.99 -9.35
N LEU A 226 7.28 -9.86 -8.63
CA LEU A 226 6.82 -9.84 -7.23
C LEU A 226 5.44 -10.49 -7.04
N GLY A 227 4.58 -10.44 -8.06
CA GLY A 227 3.24 -11.05 -8.05
C GLY A 227 3.19 -12.51 -8.49
N ASP A 228 4.28 -13.06 -9.03
CA ASP A 228 4.32 -14.47 -9.42
C ASP A 228 4.53 -15.33 -8.18
N ARG A 229 3.77 -16.41 -8.07
CA ARG A 229 4.04 -17.44 -7.07
C ARG A 229 5.43 -17.99 -7.34
N VAL A 230 6.39 -17.59 -6.52
CA VAL A 230 7.73 -18.18 -6.54
C VAL A 230 7.57 -19.66 -6.21
N PRO A 231 8.07 -20.56 -7.06
CA PRO A 231 7.89 -22.00 -6.88
C PRO A 231 8.42 -22.44 -5.52
N GLU A 232 7.64 -23.20 -4.76
CA GLU A 232 8.03 -23.72 -3.45
C GLU A 232 8.61 -25.12 -3.57
N VAL A 233 9.71 -25.38 -2.88
CA VAL A 233 10.32 -26.73 -2.84
C VAL A 233 9.79 -27.46 -1.62
N GLU A 234 8.89 -28.43 -1.81
CA GLU A 234 8.44 -29.31 -0.72
C GLU A 234 9.23 -30.61 -0.67
N LEU A 235 9.83 -30.87 0.48
CA LEU A 235 10.56 -32.08 0.83
C LEU A 235 9.69 -32.97 1.72
N SER A 236 9.16 -34.05 1.17
CA SER A 236 8.44 -35.09 1.90
C SER A 236 9.41 -36.05 2.59
N LEU A 237 9.52 -35.94 3.91
CA LEU A 237 10.40 -36.80 4.70
C LEU A 237 9.69 -38.10 5.11
N PRO A 238 10.21 -39.27 4.71
CA PRO A 238 9.68 -40.55 5.15
C PRO A 238 10.01 -40.82 6.64
N ALA A 239 9.35 -41.82 7.21
CA ALA A 239 9.68 -42.31 8.56
C ALA A 239 11.15 -42.80 8.57
N GLY A 240 11.95 -42.33 9.53
CA GLY A 240 13.38 -42.65 9.62
C GLY A 240 14.33 -41.58 9.08
N PHE A 241 13.92 -40.30 9.09
CA PHE A 241 14.84 -39.19 8.83
C PHE A 241 15.96 -39.14 9.88
N THR A 242 17.21 -39.13 9.41
CA THR A 242 18.41 -39.20 10.27
C THR A 242 19.09 -37.84 10.41
N ALA A 243 19.90 -37.66 11.45
CA ALA A 243 20.71 -36.45 11.64
C ALA A 243 21.64 -36.16 10.44
N ASP A 244 22.22 -37.20 9.83
CA ASP A 244 23.07 -37.06 8.63
C ASP A 244 22.30 -36.47 7.42
N LYS A 245 21.05 -36.88 7.24
CA LYS A 245 20.16 -36.32 6.20
C LYS A 245 19.80 -34.86 6.48
N LEU A 246 19.64 -34.48 7.74
CA LEU A 246 19.40 -33.10 8.13
C LEU A 246 20.61 -32.22 7.84
N GLU A 247 21.82 -32.68 8.17
CA GLU A 247 23.05 -31.94 7.88
C GLU A 247 23.29 -31.78 6.38
N ARG A 248 22.96 -32.80 5.57
CA ARG A 248 22.99 -32.67 4.10
C ARG A 248 21.96 -31.68 3.58
N LEU A 249 20.75 -31.64 4.14
CA LEU A 249 19.75 -30.64 3.75
C LEU A 249 20.27 -29.23 4.02
N LYS A 250 20.82 -28.99 5.22
CA LYS A 250 21.43 -27.70 5.57
C LYS A 250 22.57 -27.33 4.64
N ALA A 251 23.44 -28.30 4.30
CA ALA A 251 24.56 -28.08 3.39
C ALA A 251 24.09 -27.67 1.98
N ILE A 252 23.09 -28.38 1.43
CA ILE A 252 22.51 -28.06 0.11
C ILE A 252 21.88 -26.66 0.13
N ILE A 253 21.11 -26.32 1.17
CA ILE A 253 20.50 -25.00 1.29
C ILE A 253 21.57 -23.89 1.34
N ALA A 254 22.65 -24.12 2.09
CA ALA A 254 23.77 -23.18 2.18
C ALA A 254 24.57 -23.06 0.86
N GLU A 255 24.67 -24.14 0.09
CA GLU A 255 25.39 -24.18 -1.19
C GLU A 255 24.61 -23.53 -2.34
N PHE A 256 23.27 -23.61 -2.31
CA PHE A 256 22.39 -23.07 -3.37
C PHE A 256 21.39 -22.04 -2.82
N PRO A 257 21.86 -20.89 -2.29
CA PRO A 257 20.97 -19.86 -1.77
C PRO A 257 20.12 -19.24 -2.89
N GLY A 258 18.85 -18.95 -2.60
CA GLY A 258 17.95 -18.30 -3.56
C GLY A 258 16.70 -17.74 -2.89
N THR A 259 15.59 -17.66 -3.63
CA THR A 259 14.34 -17.02 -3.16
C THR A 259 13.19 -18.01 -3.00
N SER A 260 13.36 -19.28 -3.36
CA SER A 260 12.31 -20.30 -3.28
C SER A 260 12.29 -20.93 -1.88
N PRO A 261 11.17 -20.97 -1.15
CA PRO A 261 11.12 -21.55 0.18
C PRO A 261 11.22 -23.06 0.08
N CYS A 262 12.08 -23.63 0.92
CA CYS A 262 12.10 -25.06 1.16
C CYS A 262 11.21 -25.38 2.35
N LYS A 263 10.14 -26.14 2.10
CA LYS A 263 9.21 -26.63 3.11
C LYS A 263 9.41 -28.12 3.34
N VAL A 264 9.28 -28.55 4.59
CA VAL A 264 9.48 -29.93 5.00
C VAL A 264 8.17 -30.54 5.44
N LYS A 265 7.72 -31.59 4.75
CA LYS A 265 6.50 -32.33 5.07
C LYS A 265 6.84 -33.61 5.81
N LEU A 266 6.38 -33.72 7.06
CA LEU A 266 6.60 -34.90 7.90
C LEU A 266 5.53 -35.98 7.68
N VAL A 267 5.86 -37.20 8.10
CA VAL A 267 4.90 -38.31 8.21
C VAL A 267 3.73 -37.88 9.09
N GLY A 268 2.52 -37.89 8.54
CA GLY A 268 1.31 -37.34 9.18
C GLY A 268 0.81 -36.04 8.54
N GLY A 269 1.49 -35.50 7.52
CA GLY A 269 0.99 -34.43 6.66
C GLY A 269 1.25 -33.01 7.16
N LYS A 270 1.87 -32.85 8.34
CA LYS A 270 2.31 -31.52 8.83
C LYS A 270 3.44 -30.99 7.95
N VAL A 271 3.29 -29.76 7.49
CA VAL A 271 4.28 -29.03 6.70
C VAL A 271 4.92 -27.96 7.58
N PHE A 272 6.26 -27.93 7.59
CA PHE A 272 7.07 -26.95 8.31
C PHE A 272 7.78 -26.06 7.29
N ASP A 273 7.60 -24.75 7.44
CA ASP A 273 8.38 -23.76 6.71
C ASP A 273 9.72 -23.58 7.42
N LEU A 274 10.83 -23.68 6.67
CA LEU A 274 12.17 -23.48 7.20
C LEU A 274 12.52 -21.98 7.39
N GLY A 275 11.64 -21.07 6.98
CA GLY A 275 11.80 -19.64 7.17
C GLY A 275 12.98 -19.06 6.39
N ALA A 276 13.56 -17.97 6.89
CA ALA A 276 14.62 -17.23 6.19
C ALA A 276 15.90 -18.06 5.93
N SER A 277 16.17 -19.08 6.74
CA SER A 277 17.32 -19.98 6.58
C SER A 277 17.06 -21.12 5.59
N GLY A 278 15.84 -21.23 5.04
CA GLY A 278 15.42 -22.29 4.13
C GLY A 278 15.19 -21.84 2.69
N LEU A 279 15.74 -20.70 2.27
CA LEU A 279 15.54 -20.17 0.93
C LEU A 279 16.60 -20.70 -0.04
N VAL A 280 16.16 -21.30 -1.15
CA VAL A 280 17.03 -21.94 -2.15
C VAL A 280 16.77 -21.44 -3.58
N ASP A 281 17.76 -21.59 -4.45
CA ASP A 281 17.60 -21.51 -5.90
C ASP A 281 16.99 -22.83 -6.38
N PHE A 282 15.68 -22.87 -6.66
CA PHE A 282 15.00 -24.12 -6.96
C PHE A 282 15.53 -24.81 -8.22
N GLU A 283 15.99 -24.05 -9.24
CA GLU A 283 16.48 -24.65 -10.49
C GLU A 283 17.77 -25.45 -10.23
N LYS A 284 18.64 -24.93 -9.37
CA LYS A 284 19.92 -25.56 -9.05
C LYS A 284 19.80 -26.58 -7.91
N ALA A 285 19.01 -26.30 -6.89
CA ALA A 285 18.90 -27.15 -5.69
C ALA A 285 18.11 -28.44 -5.95
N MET A 286 17.20 -28.47 -6.93
CA MET A 286 16.34 -29.63 -7.17
C MET A 286 17.12 -30.91 -7.52
N GLY A 287 18.22 -30.81 -8.28
CA GLY A 287 19.06 -31.96 -8.60
C GLY A 287 19.67 -32.60 -7.35
N PRO A 288 20.50 -31.87 -6.57
CA PRO A 288 21.09 -32.34 -5.31
C PRO A 288 20.06 -32.85 -4.30
N LEU A 289 18.92 -32.16 -4.17
CA LEU A 289 17.83 -32.58 -3.28
C LEU A 289 17.24 -33.93 -3.72
N ARG A 290 16.96 -34.12 -5.01
CA ARG A 290 16.42 -35.39 -5.53
C ARG A 290 17.43 -36.53 -5.42
N VAL A 291 18.72 -36.28 -5.56
CA VAL A 291 19.77 -37.29 -5.35
C VAL A 291 19.83 -37.72 -3.88
N THR A 292 19.71 -36.76 -2.95
CA THR A 292 19.87 -37.02 -1.51
C THR A 292 18.62 -37.64 -0.87
N PHE A 293 17.44 -37.17 -1.26
CA PHE A 293 16.17 -37.53 -0.63
C PHE A 293 15.27 -38.42 -1.50
N GLY A 294 15.60 -38.57 -2.79
CA GLY A 294 14.84 -39.34 -3.77
C GLY A 294 13.88 -38.48 -4.58
N SER A 295 13.75 -38.75 -5.88
CA SER A 295 12.95 -37.93 -6.81
C SER A 295 11.48 -37.76 -6.41
N ASN A 296 10.89 -38.77 -5.77
CA ASN A 296 9.48 -38.73 -5.33
C ASN A 296 9.27 -37.94 -4.04
N ALA A 297 10.35 -37.68 -3.29
CA ALA A 297 10.31 -36.93 -2.04
C ALA A 297 10.41 -35.42 -2.26
N VAL A 298 10.80 -34.96 -3.45
CA VAL A 298 11.03 -33.53 -3.73
C VAL A 298 10.08 -33.04 -4.82
N LYS A 299 9.24 -32.07 -4.49
CA LYS A 299 8.27 -31.47 -5.42
C LYS A 299 8.40 -29.96 -5.46
N ILE A 300 8.07 -29.40 -6.61
CA ILE A 300 7.85 -27.96 -6.79
C ILE A 300 6.35 -27.73 -6.71
N ILE A 301 5.91 -26.75 -5.92
CA ILE A 301 4.50 -26.37 -5.72
C ILE A 301 4.29 -24.90 -6.08
#